data_AF-A0A523WW71-F1
#
_entry.id   AF-A0A523WW71-F1
#
_cell.length_a   1.000
_cell.length_b   1.000
_cell.length_c   1.000
_cell.angle_alpha   90.00
_cell.angle_beta   90.00
_cell.angle_gamma   90.00
#
_symmetry.space_group_name_H-M   'P 1'
#
loop_
_entity.id
_entity.type
_entity.pdbx_description
1 polymer ?
#
loop_
_entity_poly.entity_id
_entity_poly.type
_entity_poly.pdbx_seq_one_letter_code
_entity_poly.pdbx_strand_id
1 'polypeptide(L)'
;AKPGVKFVIRGRPWKILNVHNDKIYVRAEDDPTGAIPSWVGEEIPVPLEVALEVGEIKARVEEGVLEGRTIKEMAAHLGKDYPATGRTVERAISEIIEHVEKGFPVPTDRRVVVEDWDENVIIHANFGTLVNRTLARLVGHIISEETGYPVGVQQETYTFVTQTVGEVDSSYIVSLLRRLSDADLEGIMKDAVTKTGLFKRRLINVARKSGALSKYANFSNITLGRLMKSFEGTCIFEEAMKDTARKDLDVEATVELLRKIGEGEIDVVRLDTGGEISPLAKVVIEGMRMKSDIVPPDKITRIIVESAKARILSETRVLACLGRRDHMDAQRIKELPEKIECPRCGSTELGVFDRNIEEVSRELAKERPGRKREGERWWERGKATAKLVSMYGRRGAIVAAAKRVDLSEAWDLLAETEGETNEFFERIVEGEKNALKRRFI
;
A
#
# COMPACT_ATOMS: atom_id res chain seq x y z
N ALA A 1 4.13 -11.87 -4.35
CA ALA A 1 3.97 -11.19 -5.64
C ALA A 1 2.52 -10.71 -5.77
N LYS A 2 2.27 -9.56 -6.40
CA LYS A 2 0.91 -9.01 -6.58
C LYS A 2 0.37 -9.41 -7.96
N PRO A 3 -0.92 -9.78 -8.09
CA PRO A 3 -1.59 -9.84 -9.39
C PRO A 3 -1.39 -8.55 -10.19
N GLY A 4 -1.19 -8.66 -11.50
CA GLY A 4 -0.89 -7.56 -12.41
C GLY A 4 0.61 -7.30 -12.66
N VAL A 5 1.50 -7.82 -11.80
CA VAL A 5 2.96 -7.69 -11.97
C VAL A 5 3.43 -8.59 -13.11
N LYS A 6 4.25 -8.04 -14.03
CA LYS A 6 4.91 -8.80 -15.09
C LYS A 6 6.30 -9.26 -14.63
N PHE A 7 6.74 -10.44 -15.04
CA PHE A 7 8.09 -10.95 -14.80
C PHE A 7 8.58 -11.78 -15.98
N VAL A 8 9.89 -11.98 -16.13
CA VAL A 8 10.47 -12.74 -17.23
C VAL A 8 10.94 -14.11 -16.74
N ILE A 9 10.53 -15.17 -17.43
CA ILE A 9 11.09 -16.51 -17.27
C ILE A 9 11.35 -17.12 -18.65
N ARG A 10 12.56 -17.69 -18.85
CA ARG A 10 13.04 -18.20 -20.15
C ARG A 10 12.94 -17.18 -21.30
N GLY A 11 13.21 -15.90 -21.02
CA GLY A 11 13.23 -14.83 -22.04
C GLY A 11 11.86 -14.41 -22.57
N ARG A 12 10.76 -14.87 -21.95
CA ARG A 12 9.39 -14.43 -22.29
C ARG A 12 8.79 -13.63 -21.13
N PRO A 13 8.03 -12.56 -21.40
CA PRO A 13 7.29 -11.85 -20.36
C PRO A 13 6.03 -12.62 -19.96
N TRP A 14 5.77 -12.67 -18.66
CA TRP A 14 4.63 -13.33 -18.05
C TRP A 14 3.94 -12.38 -17.08
N LYS A 15 2.63 -12.24 -17.19
CA LYS A 15 1.82 -11.48 -16.25
C LYS A 15 1.28 -12.39 -15.16
N ILE A 16 1.52 -12.03 -13.90
CA ILE A 16 0.90 -12.71 -12.76
C ILE A 16 -0.58 -12.39 -12.77
N LEU A 17 -1.41 -13.38 -13.10
CA LEU A 17 -2.85 -13.27 -12.97
C LEU A 17 -3.27 -13.45 -11.52
N ASN A 18 -2.62 -14.38 -10.81
CA ASN A 18 -2.96 -14.72 -9.44
C ASN A 18 -1.78 -15.38 -8.73
N VAL A 19 -1.75 -15.26 -7.40
CA VAL A 19 -0.86 -16.03 -6.53
C VAL A 19 -1.76 -16.76 -5.53
N HIS A 20 -1.78 -18.09 -5.60
CA HIS A 20 -2.61 -18.92 -4.72
C HIS A 20 -1.77 -20.04 -4.14
N ASN A 21 -1.68 -20.08 -2.80
CA ASN A 21 -0.80 -20.98 -2.05
C ASN A 21 0.65 -20.89 -2.54
N ASP A 22 1.20 -22.01 -3.02
CA ASP A 22 2.54 -22.21 -3.56
C ASP A 22 2.60 -22.04 -5.09
N LYS A 23 1.48 -21.68 -5.75
CA LYS A 23 1.37 -21.60 -7.21
C LYS A 23 1.13 -20.17 -7.67
N ILE A 24 1.88 -19.78 -8.71
CA ILE A 24 1.71 -18.50 -9.41
C ILE A 24 1.04 -18.80 -10.75
N TYR A 25 -0.17 -18.27 -10.95
CA TYR A 25 -0.90 -18.40 -12.20
C TYR A 25 -0.55 -17.23 -13.10
N VAL A 26 -0.10 -17.54 -14.30
CA VAL A 26 0.53 -16.57 -15.20
C VAL A 26 -0.01 -16.68 -16.62
N ARG A 27 -0.02 -15.56 -17.34
CA ARG A 27 -0.32 -15.50 -18.78
C ARG A 27 0.89 -14.97 -19.51
N ALA A 28 1.23 -15.57 -20.65
CA ALA A 28 2.23 -15.00 -21.56
C ALA A 28 1.70 -13.65 -22.10
N GLU A 29 2.56 -12.64 -22.14
CA GLU A 29 2.22 -11.31 -22.66
C GLU A 29 3.30 -10.92 -23.67
N ASP A 30 2.89 -10.37 -24.82
CA ASP A 30 3.82 -10.05 -25.92
C ASP A 30 4.53 -8.71 -25.72
N ASP A 31 4.00 -7.87 -24.83
CA ASP A 31 4.54 -6.55 -24.50
C ASP A 31 5.51 -6.63 -23.30
N PRO A 32 6.85 -6.53 -23.53
CA PRO A 32 7.85 -6.55 -22.48
C PRO A 32 7.91 -5.25 -21.67
N THR A 33 7.17 -4.22 -22.08
CA THR A 33 7.12 -2.93 -21.39
C THR A 33 6.48 -3.14 -20.02
N GLY A 34 7.33 -3.18 -18.99
CA GLY A 34 6.98 -3.47 -17.60
C GLY A 34 7.28 -4.87 -17.08
N ALA A 35 7.87 -5.74 -17.90
CA ALA A 35 8.42 -7.03 -17.47
C ALA A 35 9.94 -6.99 -17.27
N ILE A 36 10.52 -5.80 -17.11
CA ILE A 36 11.95 -5.69 -16.77
C ILE A 36 12.11 -6.37 -15.43
N PRO A 37 12.91 -7.46 -15.34
CA PRO A 37 13.12 -8.11 -14.07
C PRO A 37 13.67 -7.08 -13.10
N SER A 38 12.95 -6.83 -12.01
CA SER A 38 13.56 -6.22 -10.84
C SER A 38 14.59 -7.24 -10.37
N TRP A 39 15.86 -7.08 -10.75
CA TRP A 39 16.92 -7.78 -10.05
C TRP A 39 16.76 -7.37 -8.58
N VAL A 40 16.31 -8.32 -7.75
CA VAL A 40 16.25 -8.18 -6.30
C VAL A 40 17.65 -8.49 -5.78
N GLY A 41 18.60 -7.67 -6.21
CA GLY A 41 19.76 -7.32 -5.41
C GLY A 41 19.47 -5.89 -4.94
N GLU A 42 19.56 -5.65 -3.64
CA GLU A 42 19.79 -4.29 -3.19
C GLU A 42 21.17 -3.91 -3.77
N GLU A 43 21.21 -2.93 -4.65
CA GLU A 43 22.49 -2.30 -5.01
C GLU A 43 23.13 -1.80 -3.72
N ILE A 44 24.46 -1.85 -3.64
CA ILE A 44 25.18 -1.34 -2.48
C ILE A 44 24.77 0.13 -2.34
N PRO A 45 24.12 0.51 -1.22
CA PRO A 45 23.60 1.85 -1.07
C PRO A 45 24.77 2.84 -1.10
N VAL A 46 24.59 3.92 -1.83
CA VAL A 46 25.54 5.03 -1.81
C VAL A 46 25.41 5.74 -0.46
N PRO A 47 26.50 5.85 0.32
CA PRO A 47 26.48 6.53 1.61
C PRO A 47 26.15 8.02 1.50
N LEU A 48 25.65 8.60 2.59
CA LEU A 48 25.32 10.02 2.67
C LEU A 48 26.52 10.91 2.30
N GLU A 49 27.70 10.64 2.86
CA GLU A 49 28.93 11.42 2.63
C GLU A 49 29.30 11.53 1.13
N VAL A 50 29.20 10.42 0.39
CA VAL A 50 29.47 10.39 -1.05
C VAL A 50 28.42 11.17 -1.84
N ALA A 51 27.15 11.09 -1.40
CA ALA A 51 26.08 11.81 -2.07
C ALA A 51 26.16 13.32 -1.84
N LEU A 52 26.54 13.75 -0.62
CA LEU A 52 26.80 15.15 -0.31
C LEU A 52 27.96 15.70 -1.15
N GLU A 53 29.05 14.96 -1.31
CA GLU A 53 30.16 15.35 -2.19
C GLU A 53 29.69 15.57 -3.65
N VAL A 54 28.79 14.73 -4.17
CA VAL A 54 28.16 14.96 -5.49
C VAL A 54 27.33 16.25 -5.49
N GLY A 55 26.65 16.56 -4.40
CA GLY A 55 25.97 17.84 -4.20
C GLY A 55 26.92 19.05 -4.25
N GLU A 56 28.10 18.93 -3.64
CA GLU A 56 29.14 19.96 -3.68
C GLU A 56 29.73 20.13 -5.09
N ILE A 57 29.93 19.04 -5.83
CA ILE A 57 30.35 19.08 -7.24
C ILE A 57 29.31 19.85 -8.07
N LYS A 58 28.02 19.54 -7.88
CA LYS A 58 26.92 20.25 -8.55
C LYS A 58 26.94 21.75 -8.24
N ALA A 59 27.19 22.14 -6.98
CA ALA A 59 27.33 23.54 -6.58
C ALA A 59 28.51 24.24 -7.29
N ARG A 60 29.68 23.59 -7.35
CA ARG A 60 30.87 24.12 -8.05
C ARG A 60 30.63 24.30 -9.56
N VAL A 61 29.83 23.42 -10.17
CA VAL A 61 29.44 23.56 -11.59
C VAL A 61 28.45 24.71 -11.77
N GLU A 62 27.45 24.85 -10.90
CA GLU A 62 26.51 25.99 -10.91
C GLU A 62 27.28 27.32 -10.82
N GLU A 63 28.19 27.46 -9.83
CA GLU A 63 29.04 28.64 -9.67
C GLU A 63 29.90 28.90 -10.92
N GLY A 64 30.53 27.87 -11.47
CA GLY A 64 31.37 27.99 -12.66
C GLY A 64 30.61 28.50 -13.89
N VAL A 65 29.37 28.04 -14.11
CA VAL A 65 28.52 28.53 -15.20
C VAL A 65 28.11 29.99 -14.97
N LEU A 66 27.73 30.34 -13.74
CA LEU A 66 27.33 31.71 -13.38
C LEU A 66 28.49 32.72 -13.52
N GLU A 67 29.73 32.27 -13.31
CA GLU A 67 30.94 33.06 -13.57
C GLU A 67 31.35 33.12 -15.05
N GLY A 68 30.65 32.40 -15.93
CA GLY A 68 30.95 32.35 -17.36
C GLY A 68 32.13 31.45 -17.74
N ARG A 69 32.51 30.49 -16.89
CA ARG A 69 33.56 29.51 -17.20
C ARG A 69 33.07 28.51 -18.25
N THR A 70 33.97 28.08 -19.12
CA THR A 70 33.65 27.06 -20.13
C THR A 70 33.60 25.65 -19.51
N ILE A 71 32.89 24.73 -20.17
CA ILE A 71 32.83 23.31 -19.75
C ILE A 71 34.22 22.67 -19.62
N LYS A 72 35.17 23.07 -20.48
CA LYS A 72 36.55 22.56 -20.46
C LYS A 72 37.33 23.02 -19.22
N GLU A 73 37.15 24.28 -18.83
CA GLU A 73 37.79 24.84 -17.64
C GLU A 73 37.24 24.18 -16.36
N MET A 74 35.92 24.04 -16.27
CA MET A 74 35.27 23.33 -15.16
C MET A 74 35.72 21.86 -15.09
N ALA A 75 35.76 21.17 -16.23
CA ALA A 75 36.23 19.79 -16.29
C ALA A 75 37.71 19.65 -15.89
N ALA A 76 38.57 20.59 -16.30
CA ALA A 76 39.98 20.60 -15.91
C ALA A 76 40.17 20.87 -14.40
N HIS A 77 39.30 21.67 -13.79
CA HIS A 77 39.32 21.91 -12.34
C HIS A 77 38.90 20.66 -11.56
N LEU A 78 37.79 20.05 -11.93
CA LEU A 78 37.32 18.81 -11.30
C LEU A 78 38.30 17.63 -11.52
N GLY A 79 38.97 17.57 -12.68
CA GLY A 79 39.98 16.54 -12.96
C GLY A 79 41.25 16.62 -12.10
N LYS A 80 41.45 17.70 -11.33
CA LYS A 80 42.52 17.78 -10.31
C LYS A 80 42.16 17.00 -9.05
N ASP A 81 40.89 16.98 -8.71
CA ASP A 81 40.35 16.37 -7.50
C ASP A 81 39.97 14.90 -7.76
N TYR A 82 39.49 14.59 -8.98
CA TYR A 82 39.01 13.26 -9.36
C TYR A 82 39.85 12.67 -10.51
N PRO A 83 40.29 11.40 -10.40
CA PRO A 83 41.11 10.74 -11.43
C PRO A 83 40.27 10.33 -12.66
N ALA A 84 39.82 11.31 -13.43
CA ALA A 84 39.00 11.13 -14.63
C ALA A 84 39.53 11.96 -15.81
N THR A 85 39.32 11.48 -17.04
CA THR A 85 39.70 12.26 -18.23
C THR A 85 38.78 13.47 -18.40
N GLY A 86 39.31 14.58 -18.96
CA GLY A 86 38.51 15.78 -19.21
C GLY A 86 37.21 15.49 -19.96
N ARG A 87 37.26 14.66 -21.01
CA ARG A 87 36.07 14.23 -21.76
C ARG A 87 35.05 13.47 -20.91
N THR A 88 35.49 12.67 -19.94
CA THR A 88 34.59 11.96 -19.00
C THR A 88 33.89 12.97 -18.09
N VAL A 89 34.65 13.92 -17.55
CA VAL A 89 34.10 14.95 -16.65
C VAL A 89 33.15 15.87 -17.40
N GLU A 90 33.51 16.33 -18.60
CA GLU A 90 32.64 17.13 -19.48
C GLU A 90 31.29 16.45 -19.69
N ARG A 91 31.28 15.14 -19.98
CA ARG A 91 30.04 14.35 -20.13
C ARG A 91 29.28 14.13 -18.83
N ALA A 92 29.92 14.20 -17.68
CA ALA A 92 29.27 14.00 -16.39
C ALA A 92 28.58 15.27 -15.89
N ILE A 93 29.07 16.44 -16.31
CA ILE A 93 28.55 17.75 -15.89
C ILE A 93 27.63 18.40 -16.94
N SER A 94 27.49 17.82 -18.13
CA SER A 94 26.72 18.41 -19.24
C SER A 94 25.27 18.72 -18.88
N GLU A 95 24.58 17.78 -18.23
CA GLU A 95 23.18 17.91 -17.84
C GLU A 95 23.02 18.95 -16.71
N ILE A 96 24.03 19.12 -15.86
CA ILE A 96 24.04 20.17 -14.83
C ILE A 96 24.18 21.54 -15.50
N ILE A 97 25.08 21.67 -16.49
CA ILE A 97 25.28 22.92 -17.23
C ILE A 97 24.01 23.31 -17.97
N GLU A 98 23.39 22.37 -18.71
CA GLU A 98 22.11 22.63 -19.41
C GLU A 98 21.02 23.10 -18.43
N HIS A 99 20.98 22.52 -17.22
CA HIS A 99 20.03 22.90 -16.18
C HIS A 99 20.25 24.35 -15.71
N VAL A 100 21.51 24.75 -15.49
CA VAL A 100 21.87 26.13 -15.08
C VAL A 100 21.62 27.12 -16.22
N GLU A 101 21.94 26.78 -17.46
CA GLU A 101 21.72 27.62 -18.64
C GLU A 101 20.23 27.93 -18.88
N LYS A 102 19.34 27.02 -18.47
CA LYS A 102 17.88 27.25 -18.44
C LYS A 102 17.40 28.11 -17.27
N GLY A 103 18.31 28.56 -16.40
CA GLY A 103 18.00 29.37 -15.23
C GLY A 103 17.37 28.58 -14.08
N PHE A 104 17.47 27.25 -14.09
CA PHE A 104 16.91 26.42 -13.04
C PHE A 104 17.92 26.26 -11.89
N PRO A 105 17.46 26.32 -10.62
CA PRO A 105 18.31 26.10 -9.47
C PRO A 105 18.79 24.64 -9.47
N VAL A 106 20.09 24.44 -9.23
CA VAL A 106 20.67 23.10 -9.14
C VAL A 106 20.45 22.53 -7.72
N PRO A 107 20.04 21.26 -7.58
CA PRO A 107 20.03 20.57 -6.29
C PRO A 107 21.45 20.27 -5.84
N THR A 108 21.85 20.73 -4.66
CA THR A 108 23.20 20.62 -4.10
C THR A 108 23.18 19.85 -2.77
N ASP A 109 24.27 19.88 -2.01
CA ASP A 109 24.36 19.43 -0.61
C ASP A 109 23.57 20.33 0.35
N ARG A 110 23.34 21.59 -0.04
CA ARG A 110 22.63 22.62 0.74
C ARG A 110 21.30 23.07 0.14
N ARG A 111 20.84 22.44 -0.95
CA ARG A 111 19.60 22.82 -1.63
C ARG A 111 18.86 21.57 -2.13
N VAL A 112 17.65 21.36 -1.61
CA VAL A 112 16.68 20.41 -2.13
C VAL A 112 15.80 21.13 -3.15
N VAL A 113 15.65 20.54 -4.33
CA VAL A 113 14.79 21.08 -5.40
C VAL A 113 13.61 20.15 -5.59
N VAL A 114 12.40 20.71 -5.57
CA VAL A 114 11.14 19.97 -5.75
C VAL A 114 10.45 20.45 -7.02
N GLU A 115 10.16 19.54 -7.94
CA GLU A 115 9.48 19.84 -9.21
C GLU A 115 8.30 18.90 -9.46
N ASP A 116 7.31 19.38 -10.20
CA ASP A 116 6.15 18.60 -10.63
C ASP A 116 6.44 17.88 -11.96
N TRP A 117 6.02 16.62 -12.08
CA TRP A 117 6.09 15.85 -13.32
C TRP A 117 4.90 14.90 -13.49
N ASP A 118 3.98 15.25 -14.39
CA ASP A 118 2.77 14.47 -14.69
C ASP A 118 1.99 14.11 -13.39
N GLU A 119 1.75 12.83 -13.11
CA GLU A 119 1.13 12.38 -11.85
C GLU A 119 2.16 12.13 -10.72
N ASN A 120 3.29 12.82 -10.72
CA ASN A 120 4.36 12.64 -9.73
C ASN A 120 4.98 13.98 -9.30
N VAL A 121 5.58 13.97 -8.11
CA VAL A 121 6.48 15.02 -7.64
C VAL A 121 7.88 14.43 -7.50
N ILE A 122 8.87 15.08 -8.11
CA ILE A 122 10.28 14.70 -8.05
C ILE A 122 10.97 15.58 -7.02
N ILE A 123 11.60 14.92 -6.04
CA ILE A 123 12.39 15.57 -5.00
C ILE A 123 13.87 15.26 -5.27
N HIS A 124 14.62 16.28 -5.67
CA HIS A 124 16.07 16.19 -5.85
C HIS A 124 16.78 16.49 -4.54
N ALA A 125 17.34 15.43 -3.94
CA ALA A 125 17.97 15.45 -2.63
C ALA A 125 19.23 14.57 -2.67
N ASN A 126 20.41 15.19 -2.66
CA ASN A 126 21.70 14.49 -2.76
C ASN A 126 22.11 13.84 -1.42
N PHE A 127 21.21 13.09 -0.78
CA PHE A 127 21.41 12.54 0.56
C PHE A 127 21.76 11.04 0.58
N GLY A 128 21.89 10.42 -0.58
CA GLY A 128 22.27 9.01 -0.69
C GLY A 128 21.08 8.08 -0.54
N THR A 129 21.33 6.79 -0.79
CA THR A 129 20.27 5.82 -1.03
C THR A 129 19.41 5.56 0.22
N LEU A 130 20.02 5.43 1.41
CA LEU A 130 19.31 5.08 2.63
C LEU A 130 18.51 6.25 3.21
N VAL A 131 19.06 7.46 3.18
CA VAL A 131 18.35 8.66 3.61
C VAL A 131 17.17 8.94 2.67
N ASN A 132 17.39 8.95 1.35
CA ASN A 132 16.30 9.18 0.39
C ASN A 132 15.21 8.10 0.49
N ARG A 133 15.57 6.85 0.78
CA ARG A 133 14.59 5.79 1.07
C ARG A 133 13.79 6.07 2.34
N THR A 134 14.43 6.61 3.37
CA THR A 134 13.79 6.96 4.64
C THR A 134 12.83 8.13 4.45
N LEU A 135 13.28 9.20 3.78
CA LEU A 135 12.45 10.36 3.41
C LEU A 135 11.28 9.97 2.53
N ALA A 136 11.51 9.19 1.46
CA ALA A 136 10.45 8.73 0.57
C ALA A 136 9.34 8.00 1.34
N ARG A 137 9.70 7.13 2.29
CA ARG A 137 8.72 6.42 3.11
C ARG A 137 7.99 7.31 4.09
N LEU A 138 8.70 8.22 4.74
CA LEU A 138 8.13 9.17 5.68
C LEU A 138 7.11 10.08 4.97
N VAL A 139 7.52 10.67 3.85
CA VAL A 139 6.68 11.52 3.00
C VAL A 139 5.47 10.73 2.48
N GLY A 140 5.69 9.55 1.91
CA GLY A 140 4.61 8.69 1.42
C GLY A 140 3.63 8.26 2.52
N HIS A 141 4.12 8.01 3.73
CA HIS A 141 3.27 7.69 4.88
C HIS A 141 2.38 8.87 5.28
N ILE A 142 2.95 10.06 5.43
CA ILE A 142 2.19 11.25 5.84
C ILE A 142 1.14 11.60 4.77
N ILE A 143 1.52 11.62 3.49
CA ILE A 143 0.58 11.87 2.40
C ILE A 143 -0.55 10.84 2.42
N SER A 144 -0.21 9.56 2.60
CA SER A 144 -1.19 8.47 2.64
C SER A 144 -2.18 8.65 3.79
N GLU A 145 -1.70 8.98 4.99
CA GLU A 145 -2.56 9.22 6.15
C GLU A 145 -3.39 10.51 6.04
N GLU A 146 -2.85 11.59 5.48
CA GLU A 146 -3.58 12.85 5.29
C GLU A 146 -4.66 12.69 4.21
N THR A 147 -4.31 12.19 3.02
CA THR A 147 -5.21 12.06 1.86
C THR A 147 -6.14 10.86 1.96
N GLY A 148 -5.77 9.83 2.72
CA GLY A 148 -6.48 8.56 2.73
C GLY A 148 -6.38 7.79 1.41
N TYR A 149 -5.37 8.03 0.58
CA TYR A 149 -5.09 7.24 -0.63
C TYR A 149 -3.75 6.50 -0.53
N PRO A 150 -3.58 5.33 -1.18
CA PRO A 150 -2.28 4.67 -1.23
C PRO A 150 -1.33 5.50 -2.09
N VAL A 151 -0.16 5.81 -1.55
CA VAL A 151 0.84 6.62 -2.24
C VAL A 151 1.98 5.72 -2.68
N GLY A 152 2.28 5.73 -3.98
CA GLY A 152 3.51 5.12 -4.50
C GLY A 152 4.70 6.04 -4.26
N VAL A 153 5.80 5.48 -3.77
CA VAL A 153 7.07 6.18 -3.63
C VAL A 153 8.19 5.35 -4.26
N GLN A 154 9.14 6.04 -4.87
CA GLN A 154 10.35 5.45 -5.43
C GLN A 154 11.53 6.29 -4.98
N GLN A 155 12.67 5.65 -4.76
CA GLN A 155 13.90 6.32 -4.35
C GLN A 155 15.06 5.87 -5.22
N GLU A 156 15.96 6.81 -5.46
CA GLU A 156 17.27 6.63 -6.05
C GLU A 156 18.32 7.28 -5.14
N THR A 157 19.58 7.27 -5.57
CA THR A 157 20.69 7.81 -4.78
C THR A 157 20.59 9.32 -4.53
N TYR A 158 20.16 10.10 -5.53
CA TYR A 158 20.14 11.57 -5.46
C TYR A 158 18.74 12.16 -5.52
N THR A 159 17.72 11.32 -5.62
CA THR A 159 16.33 11.74 -5.77
C THR A 159 15.39 10.75 -5.12
N PHE A 160 14.20 11.21 -4.78
CA PHE A 160 13.05 10.34 -4.58
C PHE A 160 11.81 10.96 -5.23
N VAL A 161 10.87 10.10 -5.58
CA VAL A 161 9.66 10.45 -6.31
C VAL A 161 8.46 9.94 -5.54
N THR A 162 7.43 10.77 -5.47
CA THR A 162 6.15 10.43 -4.86
C THR A 162 5.04 10.64 -5.89
N GLN A 163 4.07 9.73 -5.92
CA GLN A 163 2.90 9.88 -6.76
C GLN A 163 2.00 10.99 -6.23
N THR A 164 1.53 11.83 -7.14
CA THR A 164 0.52 12.85 -6.87
C THR A 164 -0.80 12.14 -6.59
N VAL A 165 -1.42 12.43 -5.45
CA VAL A 165 -2.75 11.91 -5.10
C VAL A 165 -3.57 13.02 -4.47
N GLY A 166 -4.71 13.37 -5.07
CA GLY A 166 -5.51 14.53 -4.64
C GLY A 166 -4.81 15.85 -4.99
N GLU A 167 -4.62 16.72 -4.00
CA GLU A 167 -4.02 18.07 -4.14
C GLU A 167 -2.50 18.09 -3.86
N VAL A 168 -1.84 16.92 -3.89
CA VAL A 168 -0.40 16.80 -3.59
C VAL A 168 0.42 17.28 -4.79
N ASP A 169 0.97 18.49 -4.71
CA ASP A 169 1.90 19.05 -5.68
C ASP A 169 3.27 19.35 -5.02
N SER A 170 4.20 19.89 -5.81
CA SER A 170 5.50 20.34 -5.32
C SER A 170 5.39 21.37 -4.19
N SER A 171 4.38 22.24 -4.19
CA SER A 171 4.10 23.19 -3.11
C SER A 171 3.81 22.47 -1.80
N TYR A 172 2.93 21.48 -1.85
CA TYR A 172 2.58 20.64 -0.72
C TYR A 172 3.82 19.93 -0.18
N ILE A 173 4.66 19.33 -1.05
CA ILE A 173 5.88 18.63 -0.62
C ILE A 173 6.89 19.57 0.03
N VAL A 174 7.10 20.78 -0.52
CA VAL A 174 7.97 21.80 0.10
C VAL A 174 7.44 22.15 1.50
N SER A 175 6.13 22.36 1.64
CA SER A 175 5.52 22.64 2.94
C SER A 175 5.65 21.47 3.91
N LEU A 176 5.52 20.24 3.42
CA LEU A 176 5.62 19.03 4.23
C LEU A 176 7.05 18.83 4.75
N LEU A 177 8.07 18.97 3.90
CA LEU A 177 9.47 18.85 4.33
C LEU A 177 9.83 19.91 5.39
N ARG A 178 9.29 21.12 5.27
CA ARG A 178 9.44 22.17 6.29
C ARG A 178 8.66 21.87 7.57
N ARG A 179 7.43 21.33 7.49
CA ARG A 179 6.69 20.90 8.70
C ARG A 179 7.40 19.77 9.45
N LEU A 180 8.06 18.88 8.71
CA LEU A 180 8.78 17.74 9.28
C LEU A 180 10.03 18.12 10.07
N SER A 181 10.60 19.31 9.85
CA SER A 181 11.77 19.75 10.63
C SER A 181 11.45 19.98 12.11
N ASP A 182 10.19 20.29 12.42
CA ASP A 182 9.75 20.69 13.76
C ASP A 182 8.94 19.59 14.47
N ALA A 183 8.79 18.43 13.83
CA ALA A 183 7.96 17.32 14.32
C ALA A 183 8.74 16.35 15.22
N ASP A 184 8.02 15.66 16.12
CA ASP A 184 8.54 14.47 16.80
C ASP A 184 8.54 13.29 15.81
N LEU A 185 9.70 13.04 15.21
CA LEU A 185 9.86 12.09 14.11
C LEU A 185 9.91 10.63 14.58
N GLU A 186 10.18 10.34 15.85
CA GLU A 186 10.43 8.97 16.32
C GLU A 186 9.17 8.10 16.18
N GLY A 187 8.03 8.61 16.64
CA GLY A 187 6.73 7.93 16.53
C GLY A 187 6.29 7.77 15.07
N ILE A 188 6.37 8.84 14.28
CA ILE A 188 5.92 8.84 12.87
C ILE A 188 6.76 7.88 12.03
N MET A 189 8.08 7.86 12.22
CA MET A 189 8.96 6.94 11.50
C MET A 189 8.72 5.49 11.87
N LYS A 190 8.48 5.19 13.16
CA LYS A 190 8.16 3.82 13.58
C LYS A 190 6.91 3.31 12.85
N ASP A 191 5.87 4.12 12.76
CA ASP A 191 4.64 3.76 12.06
C ASP A 191 4.85 3.66 10.54
N ALA A 192 5.59 4.60 9.94
CA ALA A 192 5.93 4.57 8.51
C ALA A 192 6.71 3.29 8.14
N VAL A 193 7.68 2.87 8.96
CA VAL A 193 8.53 1.70 8.68
C VAL A 193 7.78 0.39 8.80
N THR A 194 6.97 0.23 9.86
CA THR A 194 6.28 -1.04 10.15
C THR A 194 5.30 -1.44 9.04
N LYS A 195 4.66 -0.47 8.38
CA LYS A 195 3.70 -0.73 7.30
C LYS A 195 4.34 -1.29 6.02
N THR A 196 5.65 -1.11 5.83
CA THR A 196 6.35 -1.47 4.59
C THR A 196 6.50 -2.98 4.37
N GLY A 197 6.60 -3.38 3.09
CA GLY A 197 6.93 -4.76 2.71
C GLY A 197 8.33 -5.20 3.17
N LEU A 198 9.27 -4.26 3.29
CA LEU A 198 10.63 -4.53 3.71
C LEU A 198 10.72 -4.87 5.20
N PHE A 199 10.06 -4.11 6.08
CA PHE A 199 9.97 -4.46 7.50
C PHE A 199 9.33 -5.83 7.70
N LYS A 200 8.22 -6.10 7.00
CA LYS A 200 7.55 -7.40 6.98
C LYS A 200 8.51 -8.55 6.64
N ARG A 201 9.36 -8.36 5.62
CA ARG A 201 10.39 -9.34 5.24
C ARG A 201 11.43 -9.52 6.36
N ARG A 202 11.90 -8.43 6.96
CA ARG A 202 12.88 -8.44 8.06
C ARG A 202 12.33 -9.15 9.29
N LEU A 203 11.10 -8.86 9.69
CA LEU A 203 10.43 -9.52 10.81
C LEU A 203 10.35 -11.04 10.62
N ILE A 204 9.95 -11.51 9.43
CA ILE A 204 9.93 -12.95 9.13
C ILE A 204 11.34 -13.55 9.21
N ASN A 205 12.35 -12.85 8.72
CA ASN A 205 13.74 -13.33 8.78
C ASN A 205 14.25 -13.42 10.22
N VAL A 206 13.98 -12.41 11.05
CA VAL A 206 14.35 -12.42 12.47
C VAL A 206 13.60 -13.53 13.20
N ALA A 207 12.29 -13.65 13.00
CA ALA A 207 11.46 -14.69 13.62
C ALA A 207 11.89 -16.12 13.21
N ARG A 208 12.40 -16.32 11.99
CA ARG A 208 13.00 -17.59 11.57
C ARG A 208 14.34 -17.85 12.24
N LYS A 209 15.21 -16.82 12.34
CA LYS A 209 16.51 -16.94 12.99
C LYS A 209 16.38 -17.21 14.50
N SER A 210 15.37 -16.65 15.14
CA SER A 210 15.07 -16.88 16.56
C SER A 210 14.37 -18.21 16.85
N GLY A 211 13.98 -18.96 15.80
CA GLY A 211 13.26 -20.23 15.95
C GLY A 211 11.77 -20.09 16.22
N ALA A 212 11.24 -18.87 16.34
CA ALA A 212 9.81 -18.62 16.52
C ALA A 212 8.97 -19.00 15.28
N LEU A 213 9.59 -18.98 14.09
CA LEU A 213 8.98 -19.48 12.86
C LEU A 213 9.83 -20.60 12.26
N SER A 214 9.16 -21.71 11.92
CA SER A 214 9.84 -22.80 11.22
C SER A 214 10.28 -22.36 9.82
N LYS A 215 11.39 -22.93 9.34
CA LYS A 215 11.98 -22.61 8.03
C LYS A 215 11.00 -22.82 6.86
N TYR A 216 10.06 -23.76 7.02
CA TYR A 216 9.06 -24.15 6.02
C TYR A 216 7.63 -23.76 6.40
N ALA A 217 7.45 -22.83 7.36
CA ALA A 217 6.12 -22.36 7.74
C ALA A 217 5.39 -21.80 6.52
N ASN A 218 4.22 -22.36 6.23
CA ASN A 218 3.35 -21.90 5.15
C ASN A 218 2.40 -20.83 5.70
N PHE A 219 2.45 -19.63 5.11
CA PHE A 219 1.66 -18.48 5.51
C PHE A 219 0.37 -18.31 4.70
N SER A 220 -0.08 -19.32 3.94
CA SER A 220 -1.33 -19.27 3.17
C SER A 220 -2.55 -18.83 3.98
N ASN A 221 -2.60 -19.18 5.27
CA ASN A 221 -3.78 -19.03 6.12
C ASN A 221 -3.71 -17.86 7.11
N ILE A 222 -2.57 -17.14 7.17
CA ILE A 222 -2.35 -16.03 8.11
C ILE A 222 -1.96 -14.80 7.30
N THR A 223 -2.71 -13.70 7.45
CA THR A 223 -2.30 -12.43 6.86
C THR A 223 -1.03 -11.93 7.55
N LEU A 224 -0.06 -11.46 6.76
CA LEU A 224 1.21 -10.95 7.27
C LEU A 224 1.02 -9.87 8.36
N GLY A 225 -0.05 -9.08 8.29
CA GLY A 225 -0.40 -8.08 9.30
C GLY A 225 -0.79 -8.68 10.66
N ARG A 226 -1.50 -9.81 10.69
CA ARG A 226 -1.86 -10.50 11.95
C ARG A 226 -0.61 -11.11 12.60
N LEU A 227 0.29 -11.65 11.78
CA LEU A 227 1.58 -12.15 12.24
C LEU A 227 2.42 -11.01 12.87
N MET A 228 2.46 -9.84 12.23
CA MET A 228 3.14 -8.68 12.79
C MET A 228 2.60 -8.29 14.17
N LYS A 229 1.27 -8.14 14.29
CA LYS A 229 0.62 -7.82 15.56
C LYS A 229 0.97 -8.83 16.66
N SER A 230 1.09 -10.11 16.33
CA SER A 230 1.47 -11.14 17.32
C SER A 230 2.90 -11.01 17.84
N PHE A 231 3.79 -10.35 17.08
CA PHE A 231 5.17 -10.09 17.50
C PHE A 231 5.34 -8.68 18.09
N GLU A 232 4.37 -7.78 18.01
CA GLU A 232 4.47 -6.45 18.63
C GLU A 232 4.76 -6.57 20.13
N GLY A 233 5.70 -5.75 20.63
CA GLY A 233 6.17 -5.80 22.02
C GLY A 233 7.09 -6.98 22.34
N THR A 234 7.48 -7.80 21.37
CA THR A 234 8.46 -8.89 21.56
C THR A 234 9.86 -8.47 21.13
N CYS A 235 10.88 -9.17 21.64
CA CYS A 235 12.28 -8.98 21.22
C CYS A 235 12.49 -9.23 19.71
N ILE A 236 11.65 -10.05 19.08
CA ILE A 236 11.69 -10.32 17.63
C ILE A 236 11.33 -9.06 16.86
N PHE A 237 10.32 -8.32 17.32
CA PHE A 237 9.89 -7.08 16.69
C PHE A 237 10.90 -5.96 16.90
N GLU A 238 11.44 -5.82 18.10
CA GLU A 238 12.51 -4.85 18.39
C GLU A 238 13.75 -5.10 17.53
N GLU A 239 14.19 -6.36 17.43
CA GLU A 239 15.34 -6.73 16.60
C GLU A 239 15.04 -6.53 15.11
N ALA A 240 13.81 -6.79 14.65
CA ALA A 240 13.41 -6.50 13.28
C ALA A 240 13.43 -4.99 12.97
N MET A 241 13.00 -4.15 13.92
CA MET A 241 13.09 -2.69 13.80
C MET A 241 14.55 -2.24 13.70
N LYS A 242 15.42 -2.75 14.58
CA LYS A 242 16.87 -2.46 14.55
C LYS A 242 17.53 -2.92 13.25
N ASP A 243 17.24 -4.13 12.77
CA ASP A 243 17.82 -4.65 11.52
C ASP A 243 17.34 -3.83 10.31
N THR A 244 16.08 -3.39 10.31
CA THR A 244 15.52 -2.52 9.27
C THR A 244 16.16 -1.13 9.30
N ALA A 245 16.22 -0.51 10.48
CA ALA A 245 16.81 0.82 10.66
C ALA A 245 18.32 0.84 10.33
N ARG A 246 19.03 -0.27 10.52
CA ARG A 246 20.48 -0.35 10.26
C ARG A 246 20.83 -0.74 8.82
N LYS A 247 20.04 -1.61 8.19
CA LYS A 247 20.39 -2.18 6.87
C LYS A 247 19.59 -1.59 5.72
N ASP A 248 18.35 -1.19 5.99
CA ASP A 248 17.45 -0.76 4.95
C ASP A 248 17.23 0.74 4.93
N LEU A 249 17.54 1.47 6.01
CA LEU A 249 17.23 2.88 6.23
C LEU A 249 18.39 3.60 6.91
N ASP A 250 18.30 4.93 6.99
CA ASP A 250 19.20 5.77 7.78
C ASP A 250 18.39 6.83 8.50
N VAL A 251 17.84 6.41 9.64
CA VAL A 251 16.91 7.20 10.44
C VAL A 251 17.61 8.38 11.10
N GLU A 252 18.79 8.15 11.67
CA GLU A 252 19.55 9.15 12.41
C GLU A 252 19.97 10.30 11.49
N ALA A 253 20.56 10.00 10.33
CA ALA A 253 20.95 11.03 9.39
C ALA A 253 19.74 11.76 8.78
N THR A 254 18.60 11.06 8.60
CA THR A 254 17.36 11.70 8.12
C THR A 254 16.86 12.75 9.11
N VAL A 255 16.86 12.45 10.42
CA VAL A 255 16.47 13.40 11.47
C VAL A 255 17.42 14.60 11.48
N GLU A 256 18.73 14.37 11.36
CA GLU A 256 19.71 15.46 11.31
C GLU A 256 19.49 16.37 10.10
N LEU A 257 19.23 15.81 8.92
CA LEU A 257 19.00 16.58 7.69
C LEU A 257 17.69 17.37 7.74
N LEU A 258 16.62 16.79 8.32
CA LEU A 258 15.36 17.52 8.55
C LEU A 258 15.56 18.68 9.53
N ARG A 259 16.37 18.50 10.58
CA ARG A 259 16.76 19.60 11.49
C ARG A 259 17.51 20.70 10.74
N LYS A 260 18.49 20.35 9.88
CA LYS A 260 19.23 21.32 9.05
C LYS A 260 18.32 22.09 8.08
N ILE A 261 17.25 21.46 7.58
CA ILE A 261 16.21 22.14 6.80
C ILE A 261 15.46 23.16 7.68
N GLY A 262 15.07 22.79 8.90
CA GLY A 262 14.37 23.69 9.82
C GLY A 262 15.21 24.89 10.28
N GLU A 263 16.52 24.68 10.43
CA GLU A 263 17.48 25.73 10.78
C GLU A 263 17.86 26.62 9.59
N GLY A 264 17.43 26.27 8.38
CA GLY A 264 17.75 27.00 7.15
C GLY A 264 19.18 26.76 6.63
N GLU A 265 19.89 25.74 7.13
CA GLU A 265 21.19 25.34 6.58
C GLU A 265 21.05 24.70 5.20
N ILE A 266 19.96 23.96 4.99
CA ILE A 266 19.56 23.34 3.73
C ILE A 266 18.27 24.01 3.25
N ASP A 267 18.31 24.66 2.09
CA ASP A 267 17.14 25.30 1.51
C ASP A 267 16.27 24.27 0.77
N VAL A 268 14.96 24.48 0.77
CA VAL A 268 13.99 23.66 0.04
C VAL A 268 13.23 24.58 -0.90
N VAL A 269 13.51 24.44 -2.20
CA VAL A 269 12.99 25.30 -3.25
C VAL A 269 12.05 24.55 -4.18
N ARG A 270 10.98 25.23 -4.58
CA ARG A 270 10.11 24.78 -5.66
C ARG A 270 10.70 25.21 -7.00
N LEU A 271 10.77 24.29 -7.94
CA LEU A 271 11.09 24.56 -9.34
C LEU A 271 9.80 24.54 -10.16
N ASP A 272 9.44 25.70 -10.71
CA ASP A 272 8.37 25.81 -11.69
C ASP A 272 8.99 25.82 -13.10
N THR A 273 8.73 24.75 -13.85
CA THR A 273 9.23 24.57 -15.22
C THR A 273 8.23 25.00 -16.29
N GLY A 274 7.07 25.56 -15.90
CA GLY A 274 6.01 25.93 -16.85
C GLY A 274 5.42 24.75 -17.62
N GLY A 275 5.54 23.52 -17.10
CA GLY A 275 5.07 22.29 -17.73
C GLY A 275 6.12 21.53 -18.56
N GLU A 276 7.34 22.04 -18.67
CA GLU A 276 8.47 21.30 -19.27
C GLU A 276 9.21 20.42 -18.25
N ILE A 277 9.99 19.45 -18.73
CA ILE A 277 10.79 18.57 -17.85
C ILE A 277 12.20 19.17 -17.75
N SER A 278 12.72 19.35 -16.53
CA SER A 278 14.08 19.87 -16.35
C SER A 278 15.14 18.87 -16.83
N PRO A 279 16.34 19.32 -17.25
CA PRO A 279 17.41 18.39 -17.68
C PRO A 279 17.74 17.33 -16.63
N LEU A 280 17.76 17.70 -15.35
CA LEU A 280 17.99 16.76 -14.26
C LEU A 280 16.80 15.81 -14.04
N ALA A 281 15.57 16.29 -14.16
CA ALA A 281 14.37 15.44 -14.15
C ALA A 281 14.42 14.35 -15.21
N LYS A 282 14.86 14.71 -16.42
CA LYS A 282 14.92 13.79 -17.56
C LYS A 282 15.83 12.59 -17.25
N VAL A 283 16.98 12.83 -16.64
CA VAL A 283 17.90 11.77 -16.19
C VAL A 283 17.22 10.84 -15.18
N VAL A 284 16.45 11.41 -14.24
CA VAL A 284 15.70 10.63 -13.24
C VAL A 284 14.65 9.76 -13.93
N ILE A 285 13.86 10.33 -14.83
CA ILE A 285 12.78 9.62 -15.54
C ILE A 285 13.34 8.49 -16.41
N GLU A 286 14.45 8.73 -17.11
CA GLU A 286 15.12 7.70 -17.91
C GLU A 286 15.67 6.55 -17.05
N GLY A 287 16.14 6.84 -15.84
CA GLY A 287 16.59 5.86 -14.85
C GLY A 287 15.46 5.11 -14.14
N MET A 288 14.31 5.75 -13.93
CA MET A 288 13.15 5.20 -13.21
C MET A 288 12.32 4.22 -14.04
N ARG A 289 12.92 3.10 -14.43
CA ARG A 289 12.18 1.95 -14.98
C ARG A 289 11.61 1.07 -13.85
N MET A 290 10.37 1.39 -13.44
CA MET A 290 9.37 0.57 -12.71
C MET A 290 9.78 -0.15 -11.40
N LYS A 291 9.94 0.60 -10.30
CA LYS A 291 9.88 0.02 -8.93
C LYS A 291 9.25 1.02 -7.93
N SER A 292 7.92 1.06 -7.83
CA SER A 292 7.25 1.83 -6.77
C SER A 292 6.92 0.95 -5.56
N ASP A 293 7.35 1.40 -4.37
CA ASP A 293 6.86 0.91 -3.09
C ASP A 293 5.53 1.61 -2.80
N ILE A 294 4.47 0.85 -2.51
CA ILE A 294 3.13 1.40 -2.23
C ILE A 294 2.94 1.49 -0.72
N VAL A 295 2.61 2.68 -0.22
CA VAL A 295 2.27 2.94 1.18
C VAL A 295 0.74 2.96 1.33
N PRO A 296 0.11 1.90 1.88
CA PRO A 296 -1.33 1.87 2.07
C PRO A 296 -1.76 2.69 3.31
N PRO A 297 -2.88 3.43 3.24
CA PRO A 297 -3.39 4.22 4.37
C PRO A 297 -4.24 3.37 5.31
N ASP A 298 -4.25 3.71 6.59
CA ASP A 298 -5.17 3.09 7.56
C ASP A 298 -6.63 3.54 7.32
N LYS A 299 -6.81 4.79 6.89
CA LYS A 299 -8.14 5.37 6.59
C LYS A 299 -8.90 4.63 5.50
N ILE A 300 -8.25 4.08 4.46
CA ILE A 300 -8.98 3.29 3.44
C ILE A 300 -9.60 2.06 4.03
N THR A 301 -8.88 1.35 4.89
CA THR A 301 -9.42 0.16 5.54
C THR A 301 -10.68 0.54 6.31
N ARG A 302 -10.64 1.65 7.04
CA ARG A 302 -11.79 2.18 7.77
C ARG A 302 -12.94 2.62 6.85
N ILE A 303 -12.66 3.35 5.76
CA ILE A 303 -13.66 3.81 4.79
C ILE A 303 -14.33 2.61 4.10
N ILE A 304 -13.56 1.58 3.72
CA ILE A 304 -14.10 0.35 3.11
C ILE A 304 -15.03 -0.35 4.10
N VAL A 305 -14.62 -0.44 5.37
CA VAL A 305 -15.42 -1.07 6.44
C VAL A 305 -16.69 -0.27 6.71
N GLU A 306 -16.61 1.05 6.81
CA GLU A 306 -17.76 1.94 7.02
C GLU A 306 -18.73 1.91 5.83
N SER A 307 -18.21 1.88 4.59
CA SER A 307 -19.00 1.71 3.37
C SER A 307 -19.70 0.35 3.31
N ALA A 308 -18.98 -0.73 3.63
CA ALA A 308 -19.55 -2.07 3.70
C ALA A 308 -20.63 -2.18 4.79
N LYS A 309 -20.39 -1.59 5.97
CA LYS A 309 -21.35 -1.50 7.07
C LYS A 309 -22.62 -0.77 6.66
N ALA A 310 -22.49 0.44 6.09
CA ALA A 310 -23.62 1.23 5.61
C ALA A 310 -24.43 0.46 4.56
N ARG A 311 -23.75 -0.17 3.59
CA ARG A 311 -24.39 -1.01 2.58
C ARG A 311 -25.18 -2.15 3.20
N ILE A 312 -24.55 -3.02 4.00
CA ILE A 312 -25.20 -4.22 4.57
C ILE A 312 -26.40 -3.83 5.42
N LEU A 313 -26.27 -2.82 6.28
CA LEU A 313 -27.34 -2.36 7.16
C LEU A 313 -28.52 -1.73 6.38
N SER A 314 -28.24 -1.12 5.22
CA SER A 314 -29.27 -0.55 4.35
C SER A 314 -30.00 -1.57 3.47
N GLU A 315 -29.44 -2.78 3.31
CA GLU A 315 -30.04 -3.81 2.47
C GLU A 315 -31.37 -4.30 3.07
N THR A 316 -32.37 -4.49 2.20
CA THR A 316 -33.63 -5.12 2.55
C THR A 316 -33.56 -6.60 2.17
N ARG A 317 -33.86 -7.47 3.13
CA ARG A 317 -33.87 -8.92 2.92
C ARG A 317 -35.24 -9.48 3.29
N VAL A 318 -35.63 -10.53 2.58
CA VAL A 318 -36.82 -11.29 2.95
C VAL A 318 -36.42 -12.32 4.00
N LEU A 319 -37.08 -12.25 5.15
CA LEU A 319 -37.02 -13.27 6.19
C LEU A 319 -38.20 -14.22 6.00
N ALA A 320 -37.94 -15.51 5.85
CA ALA A 320 -39.00 -16.52 5.79
C ALA A 320 -38.84 -17.54 6.90
N CYS A 321 -39.93 -17.81 7.62
CA CYS A 321 -39.97 -18.82 8.66
C CYS A 321 -39.81 -20.22 8.04
N LEU A 322 -38.86 -21.02 8.53
CA LEU A 322 -38.69 -22.41 8.08
C LEU A 322 -39.31 -23.44 9.02
N GLY A 323 -39.70 -23.01 10.23
CA GLY A 323 -40.42 -23.80 11.23
C GLY A 323 -41.85 -24.13 10.78
N ARG A 324 -42.80 -23.19 10.95
CA ARG A 324 -44.19 -23.35 10.49
C ARG A 324 -44.43 -22.95 9.04
N ARG A 325 -43.51 -22.19 8.42
CA ARG A 325 -43.56 -21.79 7.00
C ARG A 325 -44.78 -20.93 6.63
N ASP A 326 -45.32 -20.22 7.61
CA ASP A 326 -46.57 -19.44 7.53
C ASP A 326 -46.35 -17.92 7.63
N HIS A 327 -45.08 -17.49 7.67
CA HIS A 327 -44.70 -16.09 7.78
C HIS A 327 -43.47 -15.77 6.95
N MET A 328 -43.55 -14.63 6.26
CA MET A 328 -42.44 -13.99 5.58
C MET A 328 -42.61 -12.47 5.65
N ASP A 329 -41.50 -11.75 5.75
CA ASP A 329 -41.50 -10.29 5.77
C ASP A 329 -40.22 -9.73 5.14
N ALA A 330 -40.31 -8.55 4.53
CA ALA A 330 -39.16 -7.83 3.97
C ALA A 330 -38.75 -6.72 4.93
N GLN A 331 -37.59 -6.87 5.55
CA GLN A 331 -37.10 -5.93 6.55
C GLN A 331 -35.70 -5.45 6.20
N ARG A 332 -35.39 -4.20 6.56
CA ARG A 332 -34.02 -3.69 6.48
C ARG A 332 -33.19 -4.31 7.58
N ILE A 333 -31.97 -4.73 7.25
CA ILE A 333 -31.07 -5.39 8.22
C ILE A 333 -30.86 -4.52 9.47
N LYS A 334 -30.75 -3.19 9.33
CA LYS A 334 -30.60 -2.25 10.46
C LYS A 334 -31.78 -2.25 11.45
N GLU A 335 -32.97 -2.61 11.00
CA GLU A 335 -34.23 -2.56 11.76
C GLU A 335 -34.51 -3.89 12.48
N LEU A 336 -33.71 -4.92 12.24
CA LEU A 336 -33.87 -6.21 12.88
C LEU A 336 -33.58 -6.11 14.39
N PRO A 337 -34.39 -6.76 15.25
CA PRO A 337 -34.08 -6.90 16.67
C PRO A 337 -32.86 -7.82 16.87
N GLU A 338 -32.15 -7.70 18.01
CA GLU A 338 -30.99 -8.55 18.33
C GLU A 338 -31.33 -10.05 18.23
N LYS A 339 -32.50 -10.43 18.74
CA LYS A 339 -33.06 -11.78 18.62
C LYS A 339 -34.19 -11.77 17.59
N ILE A 340 -34.05 -12.57 16.54
CA ILE A 340 -35.03 -12.65 15.45
C ILE A 340 -35.92 -13.86 15.68
N GLU A 341 -37.22 -13.61 15.84
CA GLU A 341 -38.24 -14.65 16.05
C GLU A 341 -39.41 -14.45 15.08
N CYS A 342 -40.02 -15.55 14.67
CA CYS A 342 -41.20 -15.51 13.82
C CYS A 342 -42.39 -15.03 14.66
N PRO A 343 -43.09 -13.95 14.27
CA PRO A 343 -44.21 -13.39 15.05
C PRO A 343 -45.42 -14.33 15.14
N ARG A 344 -45.54 -15.33 14.24
CA ARG A 344 -46.64 -16.31 14.28
C ARG A 344 -46.36 -17.55 15.13
N CYS A 345 -45.10 -17.97 15.21
CA CYS A 345 -44.78 -19.26 15.83
C CYS A 345 -43.65 -19.23 16.87
N GLY A 346 -42.97 -18.10 17.06
CA GLY A 346 -41.82 -17.97 17.96
C GLY A 346 -40.56 -18.70 17.50
N SER A 347 -40.55 -19.29 16.30
CA SER A 347 -39.38 -19.97 15.77
C SER A 347 -38.27 -18.97 15.46
N THR A 348 -37.04 -19.29 15.85
CA THR A 348 -35.82 -18.56 15.49
C THR A 348 -35.20 -19.04 14.18
N GLU A 349 -35.78 -20.05 13.54
CA GLU A 349 -35.32 -20.58 12.25
C GLU A 349 -35.89 -19.77 11.08
N LEU A 350 -35.40 -18.54 10.93
CA LEU A 350 -35.73 -17.69 9.78
C LEU A 350 -34.59 -17.66 8.77
N GLY A 351 -34.87 -18.09 7.55
CA GLY A 351 -33.94 -17.96 6.43
C GLY A 351 -33.90 -16.53 5.92
N VAL A 352 -32.72 -16.06 5.53
CA VAL A 352 -32.48 -14.72 4.96
C VAL A 352 -32.28 -14.85 3.45
N PHE A 353 -33.08 -14.15 2.66
CA PHE A 353 -33.10 -14.28 1.21
C PHE A 353 -32.85 -12.94 0.50
N ASP A 354 -32.06 -12.97 -0.58
CA ASP A 354 -31.72 -11.86 -1.46
C ASP A 354 -32.65 -11.74 -2.68
N ARG A 355 -33.90 -12.19 -2.52
CA ARG A 355 -34.96 -12.22 -3.53
C ARG A 355 -36.21 -11.50 -3.03
N ASN A 356 -37.14 -11.20 -3.93
CA ASN A 356 -38.40 -10.58 -3.54
C ASN A 356 -39.32 -11.59 -2.82
N ILE A 357 -40.36 -11.07 -2.16
CA ILE A 357 -41.30 -11.87 -1.38
C ILE A 357 -42.01 -12.93 -2.25
N GLU A 358 -42.33 -12.63 -3.50
CA GLU A 358 -43.06 -13.53 -4.40
C GLU A 358 -42.21 -14.75 -4.80
N GLU A 359 -40.94 -14.54 -5.12
CA GLU A 359 -39.97 -15.60 -5.44
C GLU A 359 -39.75 -16.51 -4.23
N VAL A 360 -39.54 -15.92 -3.06
CA VAL A 360 -39.38 -16.64 -1.79
C VAL A 360 -40.64 -17.44 -1.45
N SER A 361 -41.83 -16.84 -1.60
CA SER A 361 -43.11 -17.51 -1.37
C SER A 361 -43.30 -18.70 -2.30
N ARG A 362 -42.90 -18.59 -3.57
CA ARG A 362 -43.02 -19.66 -4.56
C ARG A 362 -42.18 -20.87 -4.19
N GLU A 363 -40.95 -20.67 -3.74
CA GLU A 363 -40.09 -21.75 -3.29
C GLU A 363 -40.55 -22.32 -1.94
N LEU A 364 -40.95 -21.47 -0.99
CA LEU A 364 -41.48 -21.92 0.29
C LEU A 364 -42.73 -22.80 0.13
N ALA A 365 -43.62 -22.48 -0.81
CA ALA A 365 -44.81 -23.28 -1.10
C ALA A 365 -44.50 -24.65 -1.74
N LYS A 366 -43.34 -24.79 -2.40
CA LYS A 366 -42.89 -26.07 -2.98
C LYS A 366 -42.32 -27.02 -1.93
N GLU A 367 -41.93 -26.52 -0.77
CA GLU A 367 -41.36 -27.29 0.34
C GLU A 367 -42.43 -28.09 1.10
N ARG A 368 -42.52 -29.39 0.84
CA ARG A 368 -43.42 -30.32 1.55
C ARG A 368 -42.64 -31.28 2.46
N PRO A 369 -43.17 -31.64 3.65
CA PRO A 369 -42.55 -32.64 4.51
C PRO A 369 -42.28 -33.96 3.74
N GLY A 370 -41.05 -34.47 3.81
CA GLY A 370 -40.67 -35.77 3.24
C GLY A 370 -40.28 -35.78 1.74
N ARG A 371 -40.30 -34.65 1.03
CA ARG A 371 -39.90 -34.58 -0.39
C ARG A 371 -38.58 -33.80 -0.54
N LYS A 372 -37.46 -34.51 -0.68
CA LYS A 372 -36.17 -33.86 -1.03
C LYS A 372 -36.22 -33.47 -2.50
N ARG A 373 -36.26 -32.18 -2.78
CA ARG A 373 -36.05 -31.62 -4.10
C ARG A 373 -34.81 -30.73 -4.04
N GLU A 374 -34.00 -30.78 -5.08
CA GLU A 374 -32.89 -29.83 -5.24
C GLU A 374 -33.53 -28.48 -5.65
N GLY A 375 -33.60 -27.55 -4.70
CA GLY A 375 -34.10 -26.19 -4.93
C GLY A 375 -33.09 -25.34 -5.68
N GLU A 376 -33.48 -24.12 -6.05
CA GLU A 376 -32.53 -23.17 -6.62
C GLU A 376 -31.39 -22.88 -5.63
N ARG A 377 -30.18 -22.65 -6.14
CA ARG A 377 -28.98 -22.47 -5.30
C ARG A 377 -29.13 -21.35 -4.25
N TRP A 378 -29.86 -20.28 -4.59
CA TRP A 378 -30.13 -19.17 -3.66
C TRP A 378 -31.12 -19.57 -2.56
N TRP A 379 -32.08 -20.46 -2.86
CA TRP A 379 -33.05 -20.99 -1.90
C TRP A 379 -32.36 -21.86 -0.85
N GLU A 380 -31.53 -22.81 -1.29
CA GLU A 380 -30.75 -23.67 -0.37
C GLU A 380 -29.81 -22.85 0.52
N ARG A 381 -29.17 -21.83 -0.07
CA ARG A 381 -28.33 -20.89 0.69
C ARG A 381 -29.15 -20.15 1.75
N GLY A 382 -30.29 -19.56 1.38
CA GLY A 382 -31.15 -18.85 2.33
C GLY A 382 -31.68 -19.76 3.43
N LYS A 383 -32.06 -21.02 3.11
CA LYS A 383 -32.45 -22.01 4.12
C LYS A 383 -31.33 -22.28 5.13
N ALA A 384 -30.11 -22.44 4.65
CA ALA A 384 -28.97 -22.72 5.52
C ALA A 384 -28.64 -21.56 6.47
N THR A 385 -28.96 -20.31 6.10
CA THR A 385 -28.77 -19.15 6.99
C THR A 385 -29.69 -19.16 8.21
N ALA A 386 -30.79 -19.92 8.21
CA ALA A 386 -31.70 -19.99 9.34
C ALA A 386 -31.02 -20.50 10.63
N LYS A 387 -30.01 -21.36 10.50
CA LYS A 387 -29.21 -21.80 11.65
C LYS A 387 -28.33 -20.67 12.20
N LEU A 388 -27.76 -19.84 11.31
CA LEU A 388 -26.97 -18.67 11.71
C LEU A 388 -27.85 -17.66 12.46
N VAL A 389 -29.04 -17.38 11.94
CA VAL A 389 -30.03 -16.50 12.59
C VAL A 389 -30.50 -17.09 13.92
N SER A 390 -30.73 -18.40 13.99
CA SER A 390 -31.17 -19.05 15.22
C SER A 390 -30.14 -18.95 16.35
N MET A 391 -28.85 -19.09 16.04
CA MET A 391 -27.77 -19.03 17.05
C MET A 391 -27.27 -17.61 17.33
N TYR A 392 -27.17 -16.75 16.32
CA TYR A 392 -26.53 -15.43 16.43
C TYR A 392 -27.47 -14.25 16.18
N GLY A 393 -28.77 -14.52 15.97
CA GLY A 393 -29.80 -13.49 15.79
C GLY A 393 -29.49 -12.52 14.66
N ARG A 394 -29.53 -11.23 14.97
CA ARG A 394 -29.23 -10.12 14.06
C ARG A 394 -27.86 -10.23 13.41
N ARG A 395 -26.83 -10.66 14.16
CA ARG A 395 -25.47 -10.84 13.61
C ARG A 395 -25.47 -11.92 12.52
N GLY A 396 -26.23 -12.99 12.73
CA GLY A 396 -26.45 -14.02 11.71
C GLY A 396 -27.09 -13.46 10.43
N ALA A 397 -28.06 -12.56 10.57
CA ALA A 397 -28.70 -11.89 9.44
C ALA A 397 -27.76 -10.90 8.72
N ILE A 398 -26.92 -10.16 9.45
CA ILE A 398 -25.90 -9.25 8.89
C ILE A 398 -24.91 -10.04 8.02
N VAL A 399 -24.37 -11.15 8.53
CA VAL A 399 -23.43 -11.98 7.75
C VAL A 399 -24.12 -12.67 6.57
N ALA A 400 -25.37 -13.10 6.73
CA ALA A 400 -26.16 -13.65 5.63
C ALA A 400 -26.41 -12.64 4.50
N ALA A 401 -26.50 -11.35 4.82
CA ALA A 401 -26.64 -10.28 3.84
C ALA A 401 -25.31 -9.94 3.13
N ALA A 402 -24.16 -10.32 3.68
CA ALA A 402 -22.86 -10.10 3.07
C ALA A 402 -22.71 -10.82 1.72
N LYS A 403 -21.97 -10.20 0.81
CA LYS A 403 -21.83 -10.68 -0.57
C LYS A 403 -20.97 -11.93 -0.62
N ARG A 404 -21.62 -13.06 -0.93
CA ARG A 404 -20.96 -14.31 -1.36
C ARG A 404 -20.02 -14.92 -0.31
N VAL A 405 -20.15 -14.54 0.96
CA VAL A 405 -19.50 -15.23 2.08
C VAL A 405 -20.06 -16.65 2.16
N ASP A 406 -19.22 -17.67 2.23
CA ASP A 406 -19.70 -19.05 2.31
C ASP A 406 -20.22 -19.37 3.72
N LEU A 407 -21.12 -20.35 3.83
CA LEU A 407 -21.75 -20.67 5.12
C LEU A 407 -20.75 -21.11 6.18
N SER A 408 -19.71 -21.87 5.81
CA SER A 408 -18.64 -22.26 6.74
C SER A 408 -17.87 -21.04 7.24
N GLU A 409 -17.50 -20.12 6.34
CA GLU A 409 -16.82 -18.88 6.72
C GLU A 409 -17.70 -17.98 7.58
N ALA A 410 -19.01 -17.96 7.34
CA ALA A 410 -19.97 -17.23 8.16
C ALA A 410 -20.02 -17.77 9.61
N TRP A 411 -19.94 -19.10 9.80
CA TRP A 411 -19.87 -19.73 11.12
C TRP A 411 -18.59 -19.33 11.85
N ASP A 412 -17.43 -19.47 11.20
CA ASP A 412 -16.13 -19.15 11.79
C ASP A 412 -16.05 -17.67 12.15
N LEU A 413 -16.54 -16.79 11.26
CA LEU A 413 -16.59 -15.35 11.50
C LEU A 413 -17.43 -14.99 12.73
N LEU A 414 -18.63 -15.56 12.86
CA LEU A 414 -19.53 -15.28 13.98
C LEU A 414 -19.01 -15.84 15.31
N ALA A 415 -18.32 -17.00 15.27
CA ALA A 415 -17.72 -17.62 16.44
C ALA A 415 -16.47 -16.87 16.94
N GLU A 416 -15.69 -16.29 16.03
CA GLU A 416 -14.45 -15.58 16.35
C GLU A 416 -14.65 -14.11 16.76
N THR A 417 -15.87 -13.58 16.68
CA THR A 417 -16.14 -12.16 16.94
C THR A 417 -17.26 -11.97 17.96
N GLU A 418 -17.17 -10.91 18.75
CA GLU A 418 -18.20 -10.53 19.73
C GLU A 418 -18.86 -9.20 19.33
N GLY A 419 -20.20 -9.17 19.36
CA GLY A 419 -21.01 -7.99 19.05
C GLY A 419 -20.95 -7.51 17.59
N GLU A 420 -21.53 -6.33 17.34
CA GLU A 420 -21.50 -5.60 16.06
C GLU A 420 -20.35 -4.58 16.02
N THR A 421 -19.16 -5.00 16.45
CA THR A 421 -17.95 -4.16 16.55
C THR A 421 -17.33 -3.87 15.18
N ASN A 422 -16.37 -2.94 15.10
CA ASN A 422 -15.63 -2.69 13.86
C ASN A 422 -14.86 -3.93 13.39
N GLU A 423 -14.32 -4.71 14.32
CA GLU A 423 -13.65 -5.99 14.03
C GLU A 423 -14.59 -6.98 13.33
N PHE A 424 -15.86 -7.05 13.77
CA PHE A 424 -16.87 -7.87 13.11
C PHE A 424 -17.09 -7.47 11.64
N PHE A 425 -17.21 -6.17 11.36
CA PHE A 425 -17.38 -5.69 9.98
C PHE A 425 -16.10 -5.82 9.13
N GLU A 426 -14.91 -5.65 9.73
CA GLU A 426 -13.62 -5.93 9.07
C GLU A 426 -13.53 -7.38 8.59
N ARG A 427 -13.95 -8.33 9.43
CA ARG A 427 -13.97 -9.75 9.08
C ARG A 427 -14.95 -10.06 7.95
N ILE A 428 -16.10 -9.38 7.92
CA ILE A 428 -17.06 -9.52 6.81
C ILE A 428 -16.43 -9.04 5.49
N VAL A 429 -15.77 -7.87 5.50
CA VAL A 429 -15.08 -7.33 4.32
C VAL A 429 -13.99 -8.27 3.82
N GLU A 430 -13.18 -8.84 4.71
CA GLU A 430 -12.15 -9.81 4.32
C GLU A 430 -12.78 -11.10 3.74
N GLY A 431 -13.90 -11.56 4.29
CA GLY A 431 -14.70 -12.66 3.75
C GLY A 431 -15.19 -12.38 2.32
N GLU A 432 -15.80 -11.21 2.08
CA GLU A 432 -16.25 -10.79 0.74
C GLU A 432 -15.08 -10.71 -0.25
N LYS A 433 -13.92 -10.20 0.19
CA LYS A 433 -12.69 -10.12 -0.60
C LYS A 433 -12.16 -11.50 -0.97
N ASN A 434 -12.18 -12.45 -0.04
CA ASN A 434 -11.76 -13.83 -0.29
C ASN A 434 -12.72 -14.56 -1.24
N ALA A 435 -14.02 -14.34 -1.11
CA ALA A 435 -15.02 -14.85 -2.04
C ALA A 435 -14.85 -14.26 -3.46
N LEU A 436 -14.49 -12.98 -3.58
CA LEU A 436 -14.14 -12.35 -4.85
C LEU A 436 -12.90 -12.99 -5.48
N LYS A 437 -11.84 -13.22 -4.69
CA LYS A 437 -10.62 -13.91 -5.17
C LYS A 437 -10.93 -15.30 -5.71
N ARG A 438 -11.81 -16.08 -5.05
CA ARG A 438 -12.24 -17.42 -5.51
C ARG A 438 -12.91 -17.42 -6.88
N ARG A 439 -13.45 -16.30 -7.36
CA ARG A 439 -14.15 -16.20 -8.65
C ARG A 439 -13.21 -15.99 -9.84
N PHE A 440 -12.00 -15.52 -9.59
CA PHE A 440 -10.97 -15.29 -10.60
C PHE A 440 -9.92 -16.42 -10.62
N ILE A 441 -10.12 -17.44 -9.78
CA ILE A 441 -9.50 -18.78 -9.86
C ILE A 441 -10.47 -19.66 -10.65
#